data_AF-A0A7C2FEL8-F1
#
_entry.id   AF-A0A7C2FEL8-F1
#
_cell.length_a   1.000
_cell.length_b   1.000
_cell.length_c   1.000
_cell.angle_alpha   90.00
_cell.angle_beta   90.00
_cell.angle_gamma   90.00
#
_symmetry.space_group_name_H-M   'P 1'
#
loop_
_entity.id
_entity.type
_entity.pdbx_description
1 polymer ?
#
loop_
_entity_poly.entity_id
_entity_poly.type
_entity_poly.pdbx_seq_one_letter_code
_entity_poly.pdbx_strand_id
1 'polypeptide(L)' 'MEDEKTIIRNRIEEALDLIDKLERTTSRLQSGDKITPGTLFQIYETLMTLREKIVEIRNLT' A
#
# COMPACT_ATOMS: atom_id res chain seq x y z
N MET A 1 -4.99 14.40 -26.20
CA MET A 1 -5.03 14.56 -24.73
C MET A 1 -5.39 13.22 -24.16
N GLU A 2 -4.60 12.69 -23.24
CA GLU A 2 -4.98 11.50 -22.48
C GLU A 2 -6.20 11.86 -21.61
N ASP A 3 -7.18 10.97 -21.56
CA ASP A 3 -8.40 11.19 -20.77
C ASP A 3 -8.03 11.33 -19.28
N GLU A 4 -8.64 12.28 -18.58
CA GLU A 4 -8.38 12.56 -17.17
C GLU A 4 -8.59 11.31 -16.31
N LYS A 5 -9.58 10.48 -16.68
CA LYS A 5 -9.83 9.18 -16.06
C LYS A 5 -8.66 8.20 -16.22
N THR A 6 -8.01 8.19 -17.39
CA THR A 6 -6.84 7.35 -17.64
C THR A 6 -5.66 7.80 -16.79
N ILE A 7 -5.43 9.11 -16.68
CA ILE A 7 -4.38 9.66 -15.82
C ILE A 7 -4.62 9.27 -14.36
N ILE A 8 -5.84 9.44 -13.85
CA ILE A 8 -6.18 9.07 -12.47
C ILE A 8 -6.00 7.56 -12.25
N ARG A 9 -6.47 6.71 -13.18
CA ARG A 9 -6.27 5.26 -13.08
C ARG A 9 -4.80 4.89 -13.03
N ASN A 10 -3.95 5.48 -13.88
CA ASN A 10 -2.51 5.21 -13.87
C ASN A 10 -1.87 5.60 -12.53
N ARG A 11 -2.25 6.73 -11.94
CA ARG A 11 -1.75 7.15 -10.62
C ARG A 11 -2.18 6.21 -9.49
N ILE A 12 -3.38 5.65 -9.58
CA ILE A 12 -3.87 4.65 -8.62
C ILE A 12 -3.05 3.37 -8.72
N GLU A 13 -2.77 2.88 -9.93
CA GLU A 13 -1.92 1.69 -10.11
C GLU A 13 -0.49 1.94 -9.60
N GLU A 14 0.10 3.11 -9.89
CA GLU A 14 1.41 3.50 -9.34
C GLU A 14 1.42 3.49 -7.80
N ALA A 15 0.32 3.91 -7.16
CA ALA A 15 0.21 3.89 -5.71
C ALA A 15 0.10 2.45 -5.16
N LEU A 16 -0.63 1.57 -5.84
CA LEU A 16 -0.71 0.15 -5.47
C LEU A 16 0.64 -0.54 -5.59
N ASP A 17 1.41 -0.27 -6.66
CA ASP A 17 2.77 -0.79 -6.81
C ASP A 17 3.71 -0.38 -5.66
N LEU A 18 3.56 0.85 -5.17
CA LEU A 18 4.31 1.34 -4.01
C LEU A 18 3.90 0.62 -2.73
N ILE A 19 2.61 0.34 -2.53
CA ILE A 19 2.12 -0.46 -1.40
C ILE A 19 2.70 -1.88 -1.47
N ASP A 20 2.68 -2.53 -2.63
CA ASP A 20 3.26 -3.86 -2.83
C ASP A 20 4.76 -3.88 -2.49
N LYS A 21 5.48 -2.80 -2.83
CA LYS A 21 6.89 -2.64 -2.47
C LYS A 21 7.06 -2.47 -0.96
N LEU A 22 6.19 -1.72 -0.30
CA LEU A 22 6.21 -1.56 1.15
C LEU A 22 5.91 -2.88 1.86
N GLU A 23 4.89 -3.64 1.44
CA GLU A 23 4.59 -4.96 1.98
C GLU A 23 5.76 -5.94 1.85
N ARG A 24 6.42 -5.97 0.68
CA ARG A 24 7.63 -6.77 0.48
C ARG A 24 8.80 -6.32 1.34
N THR A 25 8.88 -5.04 1.66
CA THR A 25 9.92 -4.49 2.53
C THR A 25 9.65 -4.83 3.98
N THR A 26 8.40 -4.68 4.43
CA THR A 26 7.99 -4.92 5.83
C THR A 26 7.97 -6.40 6.17
N SER A 27 7.58 -7.27 5.24
CA SER A 27 7.64 -8.73 5.43
C SER A 27 9.07 -9.28 5.59
N ARG A 28 10.10 -8.54 5.17
CA ARG A 28 11.50 -8.89 5.39
C ARG A 28 12.04 -8.39 6.74
N LEU A 29 11.29 -7.53 7.44
CA LEU A 29 11.69 -7.07 8.77
C LEU A 29 11.50 -8.21 9.76
N GLN A 30 12.57 -8.55 10.46
CA GLN A 30 12.52 -9.49 11.58
C GLN A 30 12.32 -8.71 12.88
N SER A 31 11.54 -9.29 13.80
CA SER A 31 11.45 -8.78 15.15
C SER A 31 12.82 -8.89 15.85
N GLY A 32 13.15 -7.89 16.64
CA GLY A 32 14.41 -7.80 17.38
C GLY A 32 14.44 -6.57 18.27
N ASP A 33 15.56 -6.26 18.90
CA ASP A 33 15.68 -5.22 19.94
C ASP A 33 15.17 -3.83 19.51
N LYS A 34 15.10 -3.55 18.20
CA LYS A 34 14.64 -2.26 17.66
C LYS A 34 13.22 -2.26 17.11
N ILE A 35 12.63 -3.43 16.83
CA ILE A 35 11.29 -3.53 16.24
C ILE A 35 10.51 -4.62 16.97
N THR A 36 9.51 -4.19 17.72
CA THR A 36 8.64 -5.12 18.45
C THR A 36 7.67 -5.83 17.49
N PRO A 37 7.23 -7.05 17.81
CA PRO A 37 6.17 -7.73 17.05
C PRO A 37 4.89 -6.88 16.92
N GLY A 38 4.52 -6.13 17.96
CA GLY A 38 3.36 -5.23 17.92
C GLY A 38 3.53 -4.10 16.90
N THR A 39 4.73 -3.54 16.79
CA THR A 39 5.05 -2.52 15.77
C THR A 39 4.95 -3.10 14.36
N LEU A 40 5.45 -4.33 14.13
CA LEU A 40 5.31 -4.99 12.82
C LEU A 40 3.85 -5.23 12.46
N PHE A 41 3.04 -5.68 13.43
CA PHE A 41 1.61 -5.88 13.24
C PHE A 41 0.89 -4.57 12.89
N GLN A 42 1.16 -3.49 13.61
CA GLN A 42 0.58 -2.16 13.32
C GLN A 42 0.95 -1.66 11.91
N ILE A 43 2.20 -1.87 11.48
CA ILE A 43 2.64 -1.50 10.13
C ILE A 43 1.86 -2.32 9.09
N TYR A 44 1.72 -3.63 9.30
CA TYR A 44 0.97 -4.51 8.41
C TYR A 44 -0.50 -4.08 8.31
N GLU A 45 -1.19 -3.91 9.45
CA GLU A 45 -2.60 -3.47 9.44
C GLU A 45 -2.78 -2.13 8.73
N THR A 46 -1.90 -1.16 9.01
CA THR A 46 -1.95 0.16 8.38
C THR A 46 -1.78 0.06 6.85
N LEU A 47 -0.85 -0.78 6.38
CA LEU A 47 -0.65 -1.02 4.93
C LEU A 47 -1.88 -1.68 4.29
N MET A 48 -2.48 -2.66 4.96
CA MET A 48 -3.68 -3.34 4.47
C MET A 48 -4.86 -2.37 4.36
N THR A 49 -5.11 -1.56 5.39
CA THR A 49 -6.16 -0.52 5.35
C THR A 49 -5.91 0.51 4.24
N LEU A 50 -4.65 0.91 4.01
CA LEU A 50 -4.32 1.81 2.91
C LEU A 50 -4.61 1.18 1.55
N ARG A 51 -4.24 -0.09 1.36
CA ARG A 51 -4.55 -0.84 0.12
C ARG A 51 -6.05 -0.89 -0.13
N GLU A 52 -6.83 -1.25 0.88
CA GLU A 52 -8.30 -1.34 0.78
C GLU A 52 -8.90 -0.02 0.26
N LYS A 53 -8.51 1.11 0.86
CA LYS A 53 -9.00 2.44 0.45
C LYS A 53 -8.61 2.79 -0.99
N ILE A 54 -7.40 2.47 -1.42
CA ILE A 54 -6.98 2.74 -2.80
C ILE A 54 -7.72 1.84 -3.80
N VAL A 55 -7.93 0.56 -3.46
CA VAL A 55 -8.71 -0.36 -4.29
C VAL A 55 -10.17 0.08 -4.39
N GLU A 56 -10.77 0.57 -3.31
CA GLU A 56 -12.10 1.17 -3.33
C GLU A 56 -12.17 2.33 -4.34
N ILE A 57 -11.22 3.27 -4.28
CA ILE A 57 -11.15 4.40 -5.22
C ILE A 57 -10.96 3.90 -6.67
N ARG A 58 -10.09 2.90 -6.88
CA ARG A 58 -9.89 2.27 -8.20
C ARG A 58 -11.19 1.72 -8.78
N ASN A 59 -12.04 1.12 -7.96
CA ASN A 59 -13.29 0.53 -8.41
C ASN A 59 -14.38 1.57 -8.71
N LEU A 60 -14.23 2.80 -8.18
CA LEU A 60 -15.14 3.93 -8.43
C LEU A 60 -14.74 4.76 -9.66
N THR A 61 -13.51 4.59 -10.16
CA THR A 61 -12.92 5.36 -11.26
C THR A 61 -12.82 4.51 -12.53
#